data_AF-A0A442I757-F1
#
_entry.id   AF-A0A442I757-F1
#
_cell.length_a   1.000
_cell.length_b   1.000
_cell.length_c   1.000
_cell.angle_alpha   90.00
_cell.angle_beta   90.00
_cell.angle_gamma   90.00
#
_symmetry.space_group_name_H-M   'P 1'
#
loop_
_entity.id
_entity.type
_entity.pdbx_description
1 polymer ?
#
loop_
_entity_poly.entity_id
_entity_poly.type
_entity_poly.pdbx_seq_one_letter_code
_entity_poly.pdbx_strand_id
1 'polypeptide(L)'
;MYRRSVFCFATIIAISGCAADYLNNYDTMTLASGDANNTNGLLQTIDPFNPNSNNTHIEGDGARAVAAVQRYRAGSTGGRDLDCGGGRGNNPVVQGPVAVGASDPNGLDRDHDGIGCER
;
A
#
# COMPACT_ATOMS: atom_id res chain seq x y z
N MET A 1 -52.43 -17.93 -47.62
CA MET A 1 -52.00 -18.47 -46.30
C MET A 1 -50.49 -18.34 -46.10
N TYR A 2 -49.66 -18.70 -47.10
CA TYR A 2 -48.19 -18.60 -47.05
C TYR A 2 -47.62 -17.24 -46.58
N ARG A 3 -48.19 -16.12 -47.04
CA ARG A 3 -47.77 -14.76 -46.64
C ARG A 3 -47.94 -14.48 -45.14
N ARG A 4 -49.00 -15.00 -44.50
CA ARG A 4 -49.19 -14.85 -43.04
C ARG A 4 -48.20 -15.74 -42.28
N SER A 5 -47.96 -16.95 -42.77
CA SER A 5 -46.97 -17.86 -42.20
C SER A 5 -45.56 -17.26 -42.23
N VAL A 6 -45.14 -16.66 -43.35
CA VAL A 6 -43.84 -15.99 -43.47
C VAL A 6 -43.71 -14.81 -42.51
N PHE A 7 -44.77 -14.01 -42.34
CA PHE A 7 -44.78 -12.92 -41.35
C PHE A 7 -44.63 -13.44 -39.93
N CYS A 8 -45.32 -14.52 -39.55
CA CYS A 8 -45.20 -15.11 -38.22
C CYS A 8 -43.81 -15.70 -37.94
N PHE A 9 -43.18 -16.34 -38.93
CA PHE A 9 -41.81 -16.85 -38.75
C PHE A 9 -40.79 -15.71 -38.64
N ALA A 10 -40.96 -14.63 -39.42
CA ALA A 10 -40.09 -13.47 -39.35
C ALA A 10 -40.16 -12.76 -37.99
N THR A 11 -41.35 -12.65 -37.38
CA THR A 11 -41.50 -12.05 -36.05
C THR A 11 -40.88 -12.91 -34.95
N ILE A 12 -41.01 -14.24 -35.02
CA ILE A 12 -40.38 -15.16 -34.05
C ILE A 12 -38.85 -15.03 -34.11
N ILE A 13 -38.26 -15.00 -35.30
CA ILE A 13 -36.81 -14.84 -35.49
C ILE A 13 -36.34 -13.49 -34.92
N ALA A 14 -37.05 -12.40 -35.23
CA ALA A 14 -36.71 -11.07 -34.75
C ALA A 14 -36.75 -10.94 -33.22
N ILE A 15 -37.75 -11.56 -32.56
CA ILE A 15 -37.88 -11.52 -31.08
C ILE A 15 -36.81 -12.38 -30.41
N SER A 16 -36.43 -13.52 -31.00
CA SER A 16 -35.37 -14.39 -30.46
C SER A 16 -33.98 -13.72 -30.45
N GLY A 17 -33.73 -12.78 -31.37
CA GLY A 17 -32.48 -12.00 -31.41
C GLY A 17 -32.37 -10.96 -30.31
N CYS A 18 -33.49 -10.39 -29.84
CA CYS A 18 -33.48 -9.42 -28.73
C CYS A 18 -33.18 -10.07 -27.36
N ALA A 19 -33.36 -11.38 -27.22
CA ALA A 19 -32.97 -12.11 -26.01
C ALA A 19 -31.46 -12.36 -25.91
N ALA A 20 -30.69 -12.12 -26.98
CA ALA A 20 -29.25 -12.32 -26.98
C ALA A 20 -28.50 -11.35 -26.05
N ASP A 21 -28.97 -10.11 -25.91
CA ASP A 21 -28.38 -9.14 -24.96
C ASP A 21 -28.70 -9.51 -23.50
N TYR A 22 -29.86 -10.11 -23.25
CA TYR A 22 -30.22 -10.65 -21.93
C TYR A 22 -29.38 -11.88 -21.55
N LEU A 23 -28.93 -12.65 -22.56
CA LEU A 23 -27.93 -13.72 -22.41
C LEU A 23 -26.48 -13.21 -22.39
N ASN A 24 -26.20 -11.95 -22.74
CA ASN A 24 -24.84 -11.41 -22.71
C ASN A 24 -24.47 -10.82 -21.34
N ASN A 25 -25.45 -10.60 -20.45
CA ASN A 25 -25.19 -10.30 -19.03
C ASN A 25 -24.93 -11.57 -18.19
N TYR A 26 -24.37 -12.62 -18.81
CA TYR A 26 -23.96 -13.87 -18.14
C TYR A 26 -22.75 -13.67 -17.21
N ASP A 27 -22.01 -12.58 -17.37
CA ASP A 27 -20.84 -12.26 -16.52
C ASP A 27 -21.23 -11.95 -15.06
N THR A 28 -22.51 -11.68 -14.79
CA THR A 28 -23.01 -11.44 -13.42
C THR A 28 -23.63 -12.68 -12.76
N MET A 29 -23.96 -13.72 -13.53
CA MET A 29 -24.52 -14.96 -12.99
C MET A 29 -23.74 -16.17 -13.49
N THR A 30 -22.82 -16.65 -12.64
CA THR A 30 -22.12 -17.90 -12.88
C THR A 30 -23.14 -19.05 -12.99
N LEU A 31 -23.01 -19.92 -14.00
CA LEU A 31 -23.85 -21.12 -14.14
C LEU A 31 -23.72 -22.10 -12.93
N ALA A 32 -22.79 -21.82 -12.02
CA ALA A 32 -22.56 -22.50 -10.75
C ALA A 32 -23.10 -21.75 -9.50
N SER A 33 -23.74 -20.58 -9.68
CA SER A 33 -24.48 -19.87 -8.62
C SER A 33 -25.75 -20.68 -8.31
N GLY A 34 -25.62 -21.66 -7.42
CA GLY A 34 -26.73 -22.54 -7.05
C GLY A 34 -26.36 -23.70 -6.16
N ASP A 35 -25.07 -24.06 -6.07
CA ASP A 35 -24.63 -25.04 -5.08
C ASP A 35 -24.52 -24.38 -3.69
N ALA A 36 -25.68 -24.16 -3.09
CA ALA A 36 -25.81 -23.56 -1.77
C ALA A 36 -25.08 -24.41 -0.71
N ASN A 37 -25.01 -25.73 -0.88
CA ASN A 37 -24.32 -26.62 0.05
C ASN A 37 -22.80 -26.43 -0.04
N ASN A 38 -22.24 -26.38 -1.26
CA ASN A 38 -20.82 -26.11 -1.47
C ASN A 38 -20.42 -24.70 -0.98
N THR A 39 -21.22 -23.69 -1.33
CA THR A 39 -20.98 -22.30 -0.90
C THR A 39 -21.08 -22.16 0.63
N ASN A 40 -22.01 -22.88 1.26
CA ASN A 40 -22.14 -22.90 2.72
C ASN A 40 -20.96 -23.59 3.42
N GLY A 41 -20.33 -24.58 2.78
CA GLY A 41 -19.08 -25.18 3.28
C GLY A 41 -17.92 -24.17 3.33
N LEU A 42 -17.78 -23.34 2.31
CA LEU A 42 -16.78 -22.27 2.28
C LEU A 42 -17.06 -21.17 3.31
N LEU A 43 -18.32 -20.77 3.49
CA LEU A 43 -18.73 -19.75 4.47
C LEU A 43 -18.49 -20.19 5.93
N GLN A 44 -18.58 -21.49 6.21
CA GLN A 44 -18.40 -22.05 7.55
C GLN A 44 -16.98 -22.59 7.81
N THR A 45 -16.03 -22.31 6.90
CA THR A 45 -14.64 -22.73 7.09
C THR A 45 -13.99 -21.91 8.19
N ILE A 46 -13.45 -22.60 9.20
CA ILE A 46 -12.71 -22.00 10.30
C ILE A 46 -11.33 -21.62 9.73
N ASP A 47 -11.16 -20.34 9.43
CA ASP A 47 -10.03 -19.71 8.73
C ASP A 47 -10.00 -19.95 7.20
N PRO A 48 -10.79 -19.18 6.42
CA PRO A 48 -10.82 -19.27 4.96
C PRO A 48 -9.61 -18.62 4.28
N PHE A 49 -8.68 -18.04 5.04
CA PHE A 49 -7.58 -17.26 4.49
C PHE A 49 -6.33 -18.11 4.27
N ASN A 50 -5.41 -17.58 3.45
CA ASN A 50 -4.09 -18.15 3.27
C ASN A 50 -3.39 -18.21 4.65
N PRO A 51 -2.71 -19.31 5.03
CA PRO A 51 -1.97 -19.41 6.29
C PRO A 51 -1.00 -18.24 6.54
N ASN A 52 -0.43 -17.64 5.48
CA ASN A 52 0.43 -16.47 5.58
C ASN A 52 -0.31 -15.18 5.97
N SER A 53 -1.65 -15.13 5.88
CA SER A 53 -2.45 -13.98 6.31
C SER A 53 -2.44 -13.77 7.83
N ASN A 54 -2.14 -14.82 8.61
CA ASN A 54 -1.92 -14.71 10.05
C ASN A 54 -0.50 -14.26 10.42
N ASN A 55 0.34 -13.94 9.43
CA ASN A 55 1.70 -13.49 9.69
C ASN A 55 1.69 -12.04 10.21
N THR A 56 1.75 -11.88 11.53
CA THR A 56 1.91 -10.58 12.19
C THR A 56 3.38 -10.18 12.35
N HIS A 57 4.32 -10.93 11.76
CA HIS A 57 5.74 -10.60 11.77
C HIS A 57 5.98 -9.42 10.84
N ILE A 58 6.40 -8.30 11.42
CA ILE A 58 6.85 -7.14 10.66
C ILE A 58 8.28 -7.46 10.23
N GLU A 59 8.45 -7.77 8.94
CA GLU A 59 9.78 -8.01 8.37
C GLU A 59 10.65 -6.75 8.48
N GLY A 60 11.69 -6.82 9.32
CA GLY A 60 12.71 -5.78 9.46
C GLY A 60 13.00 -5.39 10.91
N ASP A 61 14.22 -4.90 11.15
CA ASP A 61 14.63 -4.40 12.46
C ASP A 61 13.85 -3.12 12.80
N GLY A 62 13.07 -3.15 13.88
CA GLY A 62 12.41 -1.96 14.43
C GLY A 62 13.41 -0.83 14.69
N ALA A 63 14.66 -1.16 15.02
CA ALA A 63 15.76 -0.21 15.13
C ALA A 63 16.05 0.53 13.82
N ARG A 64 15.96 -0.13 12.66
CA ARG A 64 16.14 0.50 11.35
C ARG A 64 14.99 1.44 11.00
N ALA A 65 13.75 1.07 11.35
CA ALA A 65 12.60 1.96 11.21
C ALA A 65 12.71 3.20 12.11
N VAL A 66 13.12 3.01 13.37
CA VAL A 66 13.39 4.11 14.31
C VAL A 66 14.51 5.01 13.80
N ALA A 67 15.60 4.44 13.26
CA ALA A 67 16.69 5.22 12.67
C ALA A 67 16.23 6.08 11.47
N ALA A 68 15.33 5.57 10.63
CA ALA A 68 14.75 6.34 9.53
C ALA A 68 13.88 7.51 10.04
N VAL A 69 13.07 7.26 11.08
CA VAL A 69 12.25 8.31 11.72
C VAL A 69 13.12 9.35 12.41
N GLN A 70 14.18 8.95 13.11
CA GLN A 70 15.13 9.85 13.75
C GLN A 70 15.85 10.74 12.72
N ARG A 71 16.30 10.19 11.59
CA ARG A 71 16.88 10.99 10.49
C ARG A 71 15.90 12.00 9.91
N TYR A 72 14.62 11.63 9.79
CA TYR A 72 13.59 12.55 9.31
C TYR A 72 13.31 13.67 10.35
N ARG A 73 13.20 13.32 11.63
CA ARG A 73 12.97 14.27 12.74
C ARG A 73 14.15 15.20 12.98
N ALA A 74 15.37 14.70 12.88
CA ALA A 74 16.59 15.49 12.97
C ALA A 74 16.73 16.50 11.80
N GLY A 75 15.85 16.39 10.79
CA GLY A 75 16.03 17.07 9.53
C GLY A 75 17.16 16.42 8.74
N SER A 76 16.93 16.15 7.47
CA SER A 76 17.99 15.80 6.55
C SER A 76 18.99 16.96 6.48
N THR A 77 20.01 16.96 7.33
CA THR A 77 21.20 17.80 7.22
C THR A 77 22.05 17.22 6.09
N GLY A 78 21.51 17.26 4.88
CA GLY A 78 22.23 16.91 3.67
C GLY A 78 23.34 17.92 3.47
N GLY A 79 24.56 17.54 3.87
CA GLY A 79 25.82 18.12 3.38
C GLY A 79 25.96 19.64 3.47
N ARG A 80 25.29 20.30 4.40
CA ARG A 80 25.64 21.68 4.77
C ARG A 80 26.52 21.58 5.99
N ASP A 81 27.68 22.22 5.93
CA ASP A 81 28.51 22.52 7.10
C ASP A 81 27.64 23.36 8.05
N LEU A 82 27.37 22.82 9.25
CA LEU A 82 26.45 23.37 10.23
C LEU A 82 27.25 23.72 11.48
N ASP A 83 26.95 24.86 12.10
CA ASP A 83 27.58 25.30 13.34
C ASP A 83 26.67 25.04 14.54
N CYS A 84 27.25 24.79 15.72
CA CYS A 84 26.50 24.88 16.97
C CYS A 84 26.19 26.34 17.34
N GLY A 85 25.10 26.54 18.10
CA GLY A 85 24.75 27.84 18.68
C GLY A 85 25.92 28.51 19.42
N GLY A 86 26.37 29.68 18.94
CA GLY A 86 27.48 30.43 19.53
C GLY A 86 28.86 30.17 18.92
N GLY A 87 28.95 29.36 17.86
CA GLY A 87 30.18 29.15 17.08
C GLY A 87 30.66 30.40 16.33
N ARG A 88 31.93 30.39 15.91
CA ARG A 88 32.57 31.49 15.14
C ARG A 88 32.39 31.37 13.61
N GLY A 89 31.64 30.38 13.14
CA GLY A 89 31.40 30.16 11.71
C GLY A 89 30.27 31.03 11.16
N ASN A 90 30.19 31.08 9.82
CA ASN A 90 29.18 31.82 9.06
C ASN A 90 28.09 30.90 8.53
N ASN A 91 27.96 29.71 9.12
CA ASN A 91 27.13 28.64 8.62
C ASN A 91 25.79 28.58 9.36
N PRO A 92 24.78 27.87 8.81
CA PRO A 92 23.50 27.72 9.47
C PRO A 92 23.69 27.04 10.83
N VAL A 93 23.13 27.68 11.86
CA VAL A 93 23.30 27.27 13.25
C VAL A 93 22.23 26.26 13.66
N VAL A 94 22.62 25.16 14.30
CA VAL A 94 21.70 24.21 14.93
C VAL A 94 21.57 24.54 16.42
N GLN A 95 20.33 24.62 16.91
CA GLN A 95 20.02 24.92 18.31
C GLN A 95 19.67 23.64 19.06
N GLY A 96 20.54 23.25 20.00
CA GLY A 96 20.34 22.16 20.94
C GLY A 96 21.16 20.90 20.63
N PRO A 97 21.06 19.86 21.46
CA PRO A 97 21.75 18.60 21.25
C PRO A 97 21.23 17.89 19.99
N VAL A 98 22.12 17.53 19.08
CA VAL A 98 21.80 16.89 17.79
C VAL A 98 22.45 15.52 17.75
N ALA A 99 21.71 14.49 17.34
CA ALA A 99 22.31 13.18 17.10
C ALA A 99 23.22 13.24 15.87
N VAL A 100 24.51 12.99 16.06
CA VAL A 100 25.52 13.02 14.99
C VAL A 100 25.83 11.58 14.58
N GLY A 101 25.87 11.32 13.26
CA GLY A 101 26.24 10.01 12.75
C GLY A 101 27.76 9.80 12.79
N ALA A 102 28.22 8.55 12.72
CA ALA A 102 29.65 8.17 12.78
C ALA A 102 30.57 8.83 11.74
N SER A 103 30.00 9.48 10.72
CA SER A 103 30.75 10.20 9.68
C SER A 103 31.05 11.65 10.05
N ASP A 104 30.48 12.16 11.16
CA ASP A 104 30.44 13.56 11.61
C ASP A 104 31.01 14.58 10.60
N PRO A 105 30.33 14.81 9.47
CA PRO A 105 30.93 15.54 8.36
C PRO A 105 31.18 17.02 8.68
N ASN A 106 30.50 17.53 9.71
CA ASN A 106 30.51 18.91 10.14
C ASN A 106 31.31 19.12 11.44
N GLY A 107 31.89 18.07 12.03
CA GLY A 107 32.67 18.18 13.26
C GLY A 107 31.87 18.69 14.46
N LEU A 108 30.57 18.36 14.54
CA LEU A 108 29.67 18.83 15.60
C LEU A 108 29.86 18.07 16.91
N ASP A 109 30.39 16.84 16.86
CA ASP A 109 30.58 15.93 17.99
C ASP A 109 32.09 15.81 18.28
N ARG A 110 32.59 16.71 19.11
CA ARG A 110 34.03 16.83 19.39
C ARG A 110 34.56 15.68 20.24
N ASP A 111 33.74 15.16 21.14
CA ASP A 111 34.07 14.13 22.12
C ASP A 111 33.63 12.71 21.70
N HIS A 112 32.98 12.58 20.54
CA HIS A 112 32.64 11.34 19.85
C HIS A 112 31.67 10.46 20.64
N ASP A 113 30.68 11.06 21.30
CA ASP A 113 29.66 10.36 22.07
C ASP A 113 28.36 10.11 21.26
N GLY A 114 28.28 10.66 20.04
CA GLY A 114 27.13 10.60 19.14
C GLY A 114 26.15 11.76 19.29
N ILE A 115 26.45 12.77 20.11
CA ILE A 115 25.61 13.94 20.38
C ILE A 115 26.42 15.23 20.19
N GLY A 116 26.14 15.97 19.11
CA GLY A 116 26.72 17.28 18.85
C GLY A 116 25.95 18.40 19.56
N CYS A 117 26.63 19.54 19.78
CA CYS A 117 26.05 20.76 20.37
C CYS A 117 25.42 20.57 21.77
N GLU A 118 26.04 19.72 22.59
CA GLU A 118 25.55 19.33 23.90
C GLU A 118 25.68 20.38 25.02
N ARG A 119 26.54 21.41 24.88
CA ARG A 119 26.55 22.65 25.67
C ARG A 119 27.59 23.66 25.18
#